data_AF-A0A1I8AC39-F1
#
_entry.id   AF-A0A1I8AC39-F1
#
_cell.length_a   1.000
_cell.length_b   1.000
_cell.length_c   1.000
_cell.angle_alpha   90.00
_cell.angle_beta   90.00
_cell.angle_gamma   90.00
#
_symmetry.space_group_name_H-M   'P 1'
#
loop_
_entity.id
_entity.type
_entity.pdbx_description
1 polymer ?
#
loop_
_entity_poly.entity_id
_entity_poly.type
_entity_poly.pdbx_seq_one_letter_code
_entity_poly.pdbx_strand_id
1 'polypeptide(L)'
;MSKLLVVVFAACAVLAVFGQEPPPPPFLQGASPAVLQSFNALLANAGGKTDKQIDDAVDKWVAGQSAQIKSAYVKFKNDIKQQQSQAEAAHKAALAKFSPAAKAADAKLSAVANNPSLTAEQKGQQIQQILGSLPANVRNEIEKAMQG
;
A
#
# COMPACT_ATOMS: atom_id res chain seq x y z
N MET A 1 -8.10 -14.90 5.31
CA MET A 1 -7.53 -14.44 4.02
C MET A 1 -7.26 -12.94 4.14
N SER A 2 -6.06 -12.59 4.61
CA SER A 2 -5.62 -11.21 4.85
C SER A 2 -5.40 -10.52 3.50
N LYS A 3 -6.35 -9.70 3.11
CA LYS A 3 -6.21 -8.79 1.97
C LYS A 3 -5.75 -7.44 2.54
N LEU A 4 -4.76 -6.82 1.93
CA LEU A 4 -4.43 -5.39 2.03
C LEU A 4 -3.55 -4.85 3.19
N LEU A 5 -2.58 -5.59 3.76
CA LEU A 5 -1.65 -4.93 4.69
C LEU A 5 -0.59 -4.03 4.00
N VAL A 6 -0.38 -4.18 2.69
CA VAL A 6 0.78 -3.60 1.99
C VAL A 6 0.60 -2.16 1.52
N VAL A 7 -0.64 -1.65 1.41
CA VAL A 7 -0.87 -0.27 0.93
C VAL A 7 -0.31 0.79 1.90
N VAL A 8 -0.08 0.44 3.17
CA VAL A 8 0.42 1.40 4.16
C VAL A 8 1.94 1.44 4.24
N PHE A 9 2.64 0.37 3.85
CA PHE A 9 4.10 0.42 3.71
C PHE A 9 4.53 1.24 2.50
N ALA A 10 3.71 1.30 1.45
CA ALA A 10 3.93 2.19 0.33
C ALA A 10 3.84 3.68 0.73
N ALA A 11 2.96 4.05 1.68
CA ALA A 11 2.87 5.43 2.16
C ALA A 11 4.10 5.89 2.96
N CYS A 12 4.80 4.98 3.65
CA CYS A 12 6.09 5.29 4.28
C CYS A 12 7.22 5.36 3.24
N ALA A 13 7.17 4.59 2.15
CA ALA A 13 8.22 4.59 1.13
C ALA A 13 8.29 5.90 0.31
N VAL A 14 7.19 6.67 0.20
CA VAL A 14 7.19 7.95 -0.56
C VAL A 14 8.05 9.03 0.14
N LEU A 15 8.30 8.93 1.45
CA LEU A 15 9.10 9.92 2.19
C LEU A 15 10.62 9.71 2.08
N ALA A 16 11.07 8.56 1.56
CA ALA A 16 12.49 8.30 1.35
C ALA A 16 13.15 9.26 0.32
N VAL A 17 12.34 9.97 -0.48
CA VAL A 17 12.82 10.98 -1.44
C VAL A 17 13.31 12.27 -0.74
N PHE A 18 12.98 12.49 0.54
CA PHE A 18 13.34 13.71 1.29
C PHE A 18 14.38 13.50 2.41
N GLY A 19 15.05 12.34 2.48
CA GLY A 19 16.13 12.12 3.46
C GLY A 19 15.70 12.06 4.93
N GLN A 20 14.39 12.06 5.22
CA GLN A 20 13.85 11.75 6.53
C GLN A 20 13.37 10.29 6.52
N GLU A 21 13.87 9.47 7.44
CA GLU A 21 13.29 8.14 7.65
C GLU A 21 11.80 8.30 7.94
N PRO A 22 10.91 7.60 7.21
CA PRO A 22 9.48 7.69 7.46
C PRO A 22 9.20 7.38 8.94
N PRO A 23 8.24 8.08 9.56
CA PRO A 23 7.92 7.85 10.97
C PRO A 23 7.57 6.37 11.17
N PRO A 24 7.97 5.78 12.32
CA PRO A 24 7.71 4.39 12.58
C PRO A 24 6.21 4.12 12.53
N PRO A 25 5.78 2.93 12.07
CA PRO A 25 4.37 2.61 11.99
C PRO A 25 3.73 2.68 13.38
N PRO A 26 2.42 2.98 13.48
CA PRO A 26 1.74 3.21 14.76
C PRO A 26 1.93 2.09 15.79
N PHE A 27 2.06 0.84 15.36
CA PHE A 27 2.26 -0.31 16.26
C PHE A 27 3.67 -0.39 16.88
N LEU A 28 4.60 0.47 16.43
CA LEU A 28 5.96 0.62 16.97
C LEU A 28 6.18 1.95 17.68
N GLN A 29 5.12 2.73 17.93
CA GLN A 29 5.24 3.95 18.73
C GLN A 29 5.78 3.62 20.13
N GLY A 30 6.86 4.33 20.52
CA GLY A 30 7.54 4.11 21.79
C GLY A 30 8.35 2.80 21.87
N ALA A 31 8.52 2.07 20.75
CA ALA A 31 9.41 0.92 20.71
C ALA A 31 10.87 1.34 20.96
N SER A 32 11.66 0.42 21.51
CA SER A 32 13.08 0.70 21.74
C SER A 32 13.84 0.87 20.42
N PRO A 33 14.98 1.59 20.41
CA PRO A 33 15.80 1.74 19.21
C PRO A 33 16.19 0.40 18.57
N ALA A 34 16.46 -0.63 19.37
CA ALA A 34 16.79 -1.97 18.87
C ALA A 34 15.63 -2.64 18.11
N VAL A 35 14.40 -2.48 18.61
CA VAL A 35 13.19 -3.01 17.93
C VAL A 35 13.00 -2.28 16.60
N LEU A 36 13.09 -0.95 16.60
CA LEU A 36 12.99 -0.12 15.39
C LEU A 36 14.07 -0.50 14.36
N GLN A 37 15.32 -0.67 14.79
CA GLN A 37 16.41 -1.09 13.91
C GLN A 37 16.15 -2.47 13.30
N SER A 38 15.68 -3.44 14.10
CA SER A 38 15.36 -4.79 13.59
C SER A 38 14.23 -4.76 12.56
N PHE A 39 13.27 -3.85 12.73
CA PHE A 39 12.17 -3.65 11.80
C PHE A 39 12.64 -2.98 10.50
N ASN A 40 13.47 -1.94 10.59
CA ASN A 40 14.07 -1.30 9.42
C ASN A 40 14.93 -2.28 8.61
N ALA A 41 15.68 -3.16 9.28
CA ALA A 41 16.46 -4.21 8.61
C ALA A 41 15.56 -5.21 7.87
N LEU A 42 14.38 -5.54 8.41
CA LEU A 42 13.39 -6.37 7.71
C LEU A 42 12.90 -5.69 6.43
N LEU A 43 12.59 -4.39 6.50
CA LEU A 43 12.13 -3.61 5.34
C LEU A 43 13.22 -3.36 4.29
N ALA A 44 14.47 -3.16 4.70
CA ALA A 44 15.59 -3.02 3.77
C ALA A 44 15.76 -4.27 2.87
N ASN A 45 15.37 -5.44 3.36
CA ASN A 45 15.38 -6.70 2.62
C ASN A 45 14.10 -6.96 1.81
N ALA A 46 13.18 -5.99 1.73
CA ALA A 46 11.91 -6.14 1.03
C ALA A 46 11.99 -5.85 -0.49
N GLY A 47 13.08 -5.28 -0.99
CA GLY A 47 13.21 -4.72 -2.35
C GLY A 47 12.97 -5.66 -3.54
N GLY A 48 12.82 -6.96 -3.32
CA GLY A 48 12.42 -7.94 -4.36
C GLY A 48 11.28 -8.86 -3.93
N LYS A 49 10.62 -8.56 -2.81
CA LYS A 49 9.55 -9.38 -2.27
C LYS A 49 8.21 -8.94 -2.84
N THR A 50 7.31 -9.91 -3.03
CA THR A 50 5.91 -9.58 -3.27
C THR A 50 5.29 -9.01 -2.01
N ASP A 51 4.21 -8.27 -2.17
CA ASP A 51 3.35 -7.82 -1.08
C ASP A 51 3.08 -8.93 -0.04
N LYS A 52 2.67 -10.11 -0.51
CA LYS A 52 2.41 -11.24 0.38
C LYS A 52 3.66 -11.68 1.16
N GLN A 53 4.81 -11.70 0.52
CA GLN A 53 6.07 -12.10 1.18
C GLN A 53 6.52 -11.07 2.22
N ILE A 54 6.22 -9.79 2.01
CA ILE A 54 6.48 -8.73 3.00
C ILE A 54 5.54 -8.91 4.18
N ASP A 55 4.24 -9.10 3.94
CA ASP A 55 3.24 -9.34 4.98
C ASP A 55 3.61 -10.54 5.86
N ASP A 56 3.95 -11.68 5.23
CA ASP A 56 4.35 -12.89 5.94
C ASP A 56 5.64 -12.66 6.77
N ALA A 57 6.58 -11.85 6.27
CA ALA A 57 7.81 -11.50 6.98
C ALA A 57 7.53 -10.62 8.21
N VAL A 58 6.64 -9.63 8.08
CA VAL A 58 6.21 -8.78 9.20
C VAL A 58 5.43 -9.60 10.23
N ASP A 59 4.46 -10.43 9.81
CA ASP A 59 3.70 -11.31 10.71
C ASP A 59 4.64 -12.22 11.52
N LYS A 60 5.65 -12.80 10.85
CA LYS A 60 6.69 -13.62 11.50
C LYS A 60 7.54 -12.82 12.48
N TRP A 61 7.94 -11.60 12.12
CA TRP A 61 8.73 -10.74 12.99
C TRP A 61 7.94 -10.32 14.24
N VAL A 62 6.66 -9.96 14.08
CA VAL A 62 5.77 -9.57 15.19
C VAL A 62 5.55 -10.74 16.17
N ALA A 63 5.52 -11.98 15.68
CA ALA A 63 5.38 -13.17 16.54
C ALA A 63 6.50 -13.28 17.60
N GLY A 64 7.69 -12.73 17.33
CA GLY A 64 8.82 -12.66 18.27
C GLY A 64 8.80 -11.46 19.22
N GLN A 65 7.86 -10.52 19.07
CA GLN A 65 7.84 -9.28 19.84
C GLN A 65 7.06 -9.38 21.16
N SER A 66 7.12 -8.30 21.95
CA SER A 66 6.37 -8.16 23.19
C SER A 66 4.84 -8.22 22.97
N ALA A 67 4.09 -8.57 24.02
CA ALA A 67 2.62 -8.62 23.97
C ALA A 67 2.00 -7.27 23.60
N GLN A 68 2.65 -6.16 23.99
CA GLN A 68 2.24 -4.80 23.62
C GLN A 68 2.32 -4.58 22.11
N ILE A 69 3.46 -4.92 21.48
CA ILE A 69 3.66 -4.76 20.03
C ILE A 69 2.69 -5.66 19.26
N LYS A 70 2.50 -6.91 19.71
CA LYS A 70 1.53 -7.84 19.09
C LYS A 70 0.11 -7.27 19.10
N SER A 71 -0.34 -6.75 20.24
CA SER A 71 -1.67 -6.16 20.37
C SER A 71 -1.82 -4.90 19.52
N ALA A 72 -0.81 -4.03 19.54
CA ALA A 72 -0.80 -2.80 18.74
C ALA A 72 -0.80 -3.12 17.23
N TYR A 73 -0.11 -4.18 16.81
CA TYR A 73 -0.08 -4.63 15.42
C TYR A 73 -1.44 -5.19 14.95
N VAL A 74 -2.11 -5.97 15.79
CA VAL A 74 -3.49 -6.43 15.50
C VAL A 74 -4.44 -5.25 15.37
N LYS A 75 -4.37 -4.27 16.28
CA LYS A 75 -5.16 -3.05 16.18
C LYS A 75 -4.87 -2.30 14.88
N PHE A 76 -3.58 -2.13 14.56
CA PHE A 76 -3.15 -1.49 13.32
C PHE A 76 -3.74 -2.19 12.09
N LYS A 77 -3.68 -3.53 12.00
CA LYS A 77 -4.32 -4.29 10.90
C LYS A 77 -5.81 -3.98 10.74
N ASN A 78 -6.53 -3.88 11.86
CA ASN A 78 -7.96 -3.57 11.85
C ASN A 78 -8.23 -2.13 11.42
N ASP A 79 -7.46 -1.17 11.94
CA ASP A 79 -7.59 0.25 11.58
C ASP A 79 -7.33 0.45 10.08
N ILE A 80 -6.31 -0.21 9.53
CA ILE A 80 -6.01 -0.16 8.08
C ILE A 80 -7.15 -0.73 7.25
N LYS A 81 -7.70 -1.88 7.65
CA LYS A 81 -8.87 -2.47 6.97
C LYS A 81 -10.08 -1.52 6.99
N GLN A 82 -10.29 -0.83 8.10
CA GLN A 82 -11.39 0.13 8.23
C GLN A 82 -11.17 1.37 7.35
N GLN A 83 -9.96 1.91 7.31
CA GLN A 83 -9.61 3.04 6.46
C GLN A 83 -9.72 2.69 4.97
N GLN A 84 -9.32 1.48 4.59
CA GLN A 84 -9.48 0.99 3.22
C GLN A 84 -10.94 0.89 2.81
N SER A 85 -11.82 0.38 3.68
CA SER A 85 -13.24 0.36 3.37
C SER A 85 -13.81 1.76 3.12
N GLN A 86 -13.31 2.78 3.83
CA GLN A 86 -13.71 4.17 3.62
C GLN A 86 -13.13 4.74 2.33
N ALA A 87 -11.86 4.47 2.06
CA ALA A 87 -11.20 4.87 0.82
C ALA A 87 -11.85 4.21 -0.41
N GLU A 88 -12.20 2.93 -0.34
CA GLU A 88 -12.95 2.23 -1.39
C GLU A 88 -14.34 2.82 -1.62
N ALA A 89 -15.02 3.27 -0.56
CA ALA A 89 -16.32 3.94 -0.68
C ALA A 89 -16.18 5.30 -1.37
N ALA A 90 -15.18 6.11 -0.98
CA ALA A 90 -14.86 7.37 -1.64
C ALA A 90 -14.44 7.16 -3.10
N HIS A 91 -13.64 6.11 -3.37
CA HIS A 91 -13.23 5.71 -4.71
C HIS A 91 -14.43 5.34 -5.58
N LYS A 92 -15.36 4.53 -5.07
CA LYS A 92 -16.63 4.21 -5.76
C LYS A 92 -17.47 5.44 -6.05
N ALA A 93 -17.50 6.40 -5.14
CA ALA A 93 -18.21 7.67 -5.36
C ALA A 93 -17.54 8.52 -6.46
N ALA A 94 -16.21 8.56 -6.52
CA ALA A 94 -15.47 9.22 -7.59
C ALA A 94 -15.70 8.54 -8.94
N LEU A 95 -15.68 7.20 -8.98
CA LEU A 95 -15.98 6.40 -10.17
C LEU A 95 -17.36 6.72 -10.75
N ALA A 96 -18.36 7.13 -9.96
CA ALA A 96 -19.67 7.49 -10.51
C ALA A 96 -19.58 8.59 -11.58
N LYS A 97 -18.60 9.49 -11.46
CA LYS A 97 -18.36 10.61 -12.39
C LYS A 97 -17.55 10.24 -13.62
N PHE A 98 -17.01 9.02 -13.68
CA PHE A 98 -16.11 8.57 -14.74
C PHE A 98 -16.89 8.01 -15.93
N SER A 99 -16.34 8.20 -17.12
CA SER A 99 -16.75 7.54 -18.35
C SER A 99 -16.59 6.02 -18.24
N PRO A 100 -17.32 5.22 -19.05
CA PRO A 100 -17.16 3.77 -19.06
C PRO A 100 -15.72 3.33 -19.32
N ALA A 101 -14.98 4.05 -20.17
CA ALA A 101 -13.59 3.77 -20.47
C ALA A 101 -12.66 4.07 -19.28
N ALA A 102 -12.88 5.20 -18.58
CA ALA A 102 -12.13 5.54 -17.37
C ALA A 102 -12.41 4.57 -16.21
N LYS A 103 -13.66 4.10 -16.04
CA LYS A 103 -14.02 3.04 -15.09
C LYS A 103 -13.30 1.72 -15.40
N ALA A 104 -13.25 1.33 -16.66
CA ALA A 104 -12.56 0.10 -17.08
C ALA A 104 -11.04 0.19 -16.88
N ALA A 105 -10.45 1.37 -17.13
CA ALA A 105 -9.05 1.64 -16.86
C ALA A 105 -8.74 1.56 -15.36
N ASP A 106 -9.56 2.21 -14.54
CA ASP A 106 -9.44 2.18 -13.08
C ASP A 106 -9.55 0.75 -12.51
N ALA A 107 -10.50 -0.05 -13.00
CA ALA A 107 -10.64 -1.44 -12.56
C ALA A 107 -9.37 -2.26 -12.84
N LYS A 108 -8.71 -2.03 -13.98
CA LYS A 108 -7.42 -2.69 -14.31
C LYS A 108 -6.30 -2.20 -13.39
N LEU A 109 -6.19 -0.89 -13.17
CA LEU A 109 -5.20 -0.31 -12.26
C LEU A 109 -5.37 -0.83 -10.83
N SER A 110 -6.60 -0.84 -10.34
CA SER A 110 -6.97 -1.38 -9.03
C SER A 110 -6.65 -2.87 -8.92
N ALA A 111 -6.87 -3.67 -9.97
CA ALA A 111 -6.53 -5.10 -9.96
C ALA A 111 -5.01 -5.33 -9.85
N VAL A 112 -4.20 -4.54 -10.55
CA VAL A 112 -2.73 -4.60 -10.44
C VAL A 112 -2.27 -4.15 -9.06
N ALA A 113 -2.77 -3.01 -8.58
CA ALA A 113 -2.40 -2.45 -7.28
C ALA A 113 -2.70 -3.42 -6.12
N ASN A 114 -3.82 -4.16 -6.21
CA ASN A 114 -4.26 -5.11 -5.20
C ASN A 114 -3.73 -6.54 -5.40
N ASN A 115 -2.89 -6.80 -6.40
CA ASN A 115 -2.36 -8.14 -6.63
C ASN A 115 -1.21 -8.45 -5.64
N PRO A 116 -1.40 -9.38 -4.69
CA PRO A 116 -0.41 -9.64 -3.64
C PRO A 116 0.77 -10.51 -4.13
N SER A 117 0.67 -11.05 -5.36
CA SER A 117 1.68 -11.88 -6.00
C SER A 117 2.66 -11.08 -6.85
N LEU A 118 2.43 -9.77 -7.02
CA LEU A 118 3.34 -8.89 -7.74
C LEU A 118 4.29 -8.17 -6.76
N THR A 119 5.51 -7.91 -7.22
CA THR A 119 6.42 -6.97 -6.56
C THR A 119 6.03 -5.53 -6.86
N ALA A 120 6.54 -4.57 -6.09
CA ALA A 120 6.33 -3.14 -6.35
C ALA A 120 6.77 -2.74 -7.76
N GLU A 121 7.91 -3.27 -8.24
CA GLU A 121 8.41 -3.02 -9.59
C GLU A 121 7.45 -3.57 -10.66
N GLN A 122 6.97 -4.81 -10.51
CA GLN A 122 6.03 -5.42 -11.45
C GLN A 122 4.71 -4.66 -11.51
N LYS A 123 4.22 -4.18 -10.36
CA LYS A 123 3.04 -3.30 -10.32
C LYS A 123 3.30 -1.99 -11.06
N GLY A 124 4.44 -1.35 -10.81
CA GLY A 124 4.84 -0.11 -11.49
C GLY A 124 4.86 -0.28 -13.01
N GLN A 125 5.47 -1.36 -13.51
CA GLN A 125 5.53 -1.67 -14.93
C GLN A 125 4.13 -1.90 -15.54
N GLN A 126 3.29 -2.71 -14.88
CA GLN A 126 1.94 -2.97 -15.38
C GLN A 126 1.04 -1.72 -15.34
N ILE A 127 1.15 -0.91 -14.29
CA ILE A 127 0.44 0.38 -14.20
C ILE A 127 0.87 1.32 -15.33
N GLN A 128 2.17 1.46 -15.59
CA GLN A 128 2.68 2.28 -16.69
C GLN A 128 2.19 1.78 -18.05
N GLN A 129 2.16 0.46 -18.28
CA GLN A 129 1.63 -0.13 -19.50
C GLN A 129 0.13 0.17 -19.67
N ILE A 130 -0.66 0.02 -18.61
CA ILE A 130 -2.09 0.35 -18.62
C ILE A 130 -2.26 1.83 -18.98
N LEU A 131 -1.63 2.74 -18.27
CA LEU A 131 -1.72 4.19 -18.50
C LEU A 131 -1.23 4.60 -19.90
N GLY A 132 -0.16 3.99 -20.39
CA GLY A 132 0.38 4.22 -21.72
C GLY A 132 -0.57 3.76 -22.84
N SER A 133 -1.32 2.69 -22.61
CA SER A 133 -2.32 2.17 -23.55
C SER A 133 -3.64 2.94 -23.57
N LEU A 134 -3.89 3.82 -22.59
CA LEU A 134 -5.13 4.59 -22.53
C LEU A 134 -5.18 5.66 -23.63
N PRO A 135 -6.35 5.85 -24.27
CA PRO A 135 -6.60 7.03 -25.09
C PRO A 135 -6.36 8.33 -24.31
N ALA A 136 -5.84 9.37 -24.98
CA ALA A 136 -5.49 10.63 -24.33
C ALA A 136 -6.67 11.30 -23.60
N ASN A 137 -7.88 11.19 -24.14
CA ASN A 137 -9.10 11.69 -23.51
C ASN A 137 -9.43 10.97 -22.20
N VAL A 138 -9.15 9.66 -22.10
CA VAL A 138 -9.36 8.86 -20.89
C VAL A 138 -8.29 9.18 -19.84
N ARG A 139 -7.03 9.37 -20.26
CA ARG A 139 -5.94 9.78 -19.35
C ARG A 139 -6.21 11.15 -18.73
N ASN A 140 -6.59 12.14 -19.53
CA ASN A 140 -6.91 13.49 -19.07
C ASN A 140 -8.11 13.51 -18.11
N GLU A 141 -9.10 12.64 -18.34
CA GLU A 141 -10.26 12.49 -17.47
C GLU A 141 -9.85 11.95 -16.08
N ILE A 142 -9.03 10.91 -16.05
CA ILE A 142 -8.51 10.32 -14.80
C ILE A 142 -7.64 11.34 -14.06
N GLU A 143 -6.73 12.03 -14.75
CA GLU A 143 -5.85 13.04 -14.14
C GLU A 143 -6.64 14.21 -13.54
N LYS A 144 -7.66 14.72 -14.22
CA LYS A 144 -8.53 15.78 -13.68
C LYS A 144 -9.30 15.31 -12.45
N ALA A 145 -9.83 14.09 -12.48
CA ALA A 145 -10.54 13.55 -11.33
C ALA A 145 -9.63 13.32 -10.11
N MET A 146 -8.32 13.14 -10.32
CA MET A 146 -7.32 13.03 -9.25
C MET A 146 -6.88 14.38 -8.68
N GLN A 147 -7.10 15.49 -9.39
CA GLN A 147 -6.76 16.85 -8.94
C GLN A 147 -7.84 17.49 -8.05
N GLY A 148 -9.05 16.91 -7.99
CA GLY A 148 -10.21 17.41 -7.24
C GLY A 148 -11.31 17.96 -8.13
#